data_AF-A0A256ZI58-F1
#
_entry.id   AF-A0A256ZI58-F1
#
_cell.length_a   1.000
_cell.length_b   1.000
_cell.length_c   1.000
_cell.angle_alpha   90.00
_cell.angle_beta   90.00
_cell.angle_gamma   90.00
#
_symmetry.space_group_name_H-M   'P 1'
#
loop_
_entity.id
_entity.type
_entity.pdbx_description
1 polymer ?
#
loop_
_entity_poly.entity_id
_entity_poly.type
_entity_poly.pdbx_seq_one_letter_code
_entity_poly.pdbx_strand_id
1 'polypeptide(L)'
;KLGAILAGAEDWQVESIGRFAEAIGVAFQIQDDILNIAGDPEKYGKEWGGDITEGKRTLMVIYTLRKASEADRERLLQILDMHTRDLKLIKEAVGIMERYGAIDYAREVARKLVEEAWSEVDGWLRPSEAKEVLRELARFLIEREF
;
A
#
# COMPACT_ATOMS: atom_id res chain seq x y z
N LYS A 1 17.50 -9.73 3.77
CA LYS A 1 18.32 -10.31 4.88
C LYS A 1 19.36 -11.33 4.40
N LEU A 2 18.97 -12.44 3.76
CA LEU A 2 19.92 -13.51 3.34
C LEU A 2 21.12 -13.01 2.52
N GLY A 3 20.92 -12.10 1.56
CA GLY A 3 22.03 -11.53 0.78
C GLY A 3 23.06 -10.78 1.63
N ALA A 4 22.64 -10.07 2.68
CA ALA A 4 23.55 -9.37 3.59
C ALA A 4 24.33 -10.34 4.49
N ILE A 5 23.67 -11.41 4.95
CA ILE A 5 24.30 -12.49 5.73
C ILE A 5 25.38 -13.18 4.90
N LEU A 6 25.07 -13.55 3.65
CA LEU A 6 26.03 -14.19 2.74
C LEU A 6 27.21 -13.29 2.40
N ALA A 7 27.02 -11.97 2.42
CA ALA A 7 28.09 -10.98 2.21
C ALA A 7 28.94 -10.71 3.47
N GLY A 8 28.64 -11.36 4.61
CA GLY A 8 29.36 -11.15 5.86
C GLY A 8 29.09 -9.80 6.51
N ALA A 9 27.89 -9.22 6.29
CA ALA A 9 27.50 -7.97 6.95
C ALA A 9 27.32 -8.16 8.47
N GLU A 10 27.52 -7.10 9.23
CA GLU A 10 27.31 -7.10 10.68
C GLU A 10 25.80 -7.23 11.01
N ASP A 11 25.47 -7.80 12.17
CA ASP A 11 24.07 -8.09 12.53
C ASP A 11 23.15 -6.86 12.45
N TRP A 12 23.63 -5.68 12.87
CA TRP A 12 22.85 -4.45 12.80
C TRP A 12 22.60 -4.00 11.34
N GLN A 13 23.52 -4.29 10.41
CA GLN A 13 23.35 -4.02 8.98
C GLN A 13 22.31 -4.96 8.37
N VAL A 14 22.36 -6.24 8.75
CA VAL A 14 21.38 -7.26 8.33
C VAL A 14 19.97 -6.88 8.79
N GLU A 15 19.84 -6.39 10.02
CA GLU A 15 18.56 -5.93 10.55
C GLU A 15 18.09 -4.63 9.90
N SER A 16 18.98 -3.65 9.69
CA SER A 16 18.65 -2.39 9.02
C SER A 16 18.15 -2.61 7.58
N ILE A 17 18.89 -3.35 6.75
CA ILE A 17 18.45 -3.68 5.38
C ILE A 17 17.21 -4.58 5.38
N GLY A 18 17.03 -5.37 6.44
CA GLY A 18 15.85 -6.18 6.66
C GLY A 18 14.59 -5.35 6.84
N ARG A 19 14.63 -4.34 7.72
CA ARG A 19 13.52 -3.39 7.93
C ARG A 19 13.20 -2.61 6.67
N PHE A 20 14.21 -2.20 5.91
CA PHE A 20 14.01 -1.57 4.61
C PHE A 20 13.29 -2.48 3.61
N ALA A 21 13.70 -3.75 3.49
CA ALA A 21 13.02 -4.71 2.62
C ALA A 21 11.57 -4.99 3.07
N GLU A 22 11.32 -5.04 4.39
CA GLU A 22 9.98 -5.20 4.95
C GLU A 22 9.10 -3.98 4.63
N ALA A 23 9.61 -2.76 4.83
CA ALA A 23 8.90 -1.53 4.50
C ALA A 23 8.54 -1.45 3.01
N ILE A 24 9.46 -1.85 2.13
CA ILE A 24 9.20 -2.01 0.69
C ILE A 24 8.03 -2.97 0.45
N GLY A 25 8.05 -4.15 1.08
CA GLY A 25 7.01 -5.15 0.90
C GLY A 25 5.63 -4.65 1.35
N VAL A 26 5.58 -3.97 2.49
CA VAL A 26 4.33 -3.37 3.00
C VAL A 26 3.83 -2.26 2.09
N ALA A 27 4.70 -1.35 1.66
CA ALA A 27 4.33 -0.27 0.74
C ALA A 27 3.83 -0.80 -0.60
N PHE A 28 4.46 -1.85 -1.13
CA PHE A 28 3.99 -2.52 -2.35
C PHE A 28 2.58 -3.09 -2.18
N GLN A 29 2.30 -3.77 -1.06
CA GLN A 29 0.95 -4.29 -0.79
C GLN A 29 -0.10 -3.17 -0.69
N ILE A 30 0.23 -2.05 -0.02
CA ILE A 30 -0.66 -0.89 0.04
C ILE A 30 -0.92 -0.34 -1.37
N GLN A 31 0.11 -0.29 -2.21
CA GLN A 31 -0.01 0.17 -3.59
C GLN A 31 -0.88 -0.76 -4.43
N ASP A 32 -0.78 -2.07 -4.26
CA ASP A 32 -1.63 -3.05 -4.91
C ASP A 32 -3.10 -2.92 -4.48
N ASP A 33 -3.35 -2.72 -3.17
CA ASP A 33 -4.70 -2.45 -2.66
C ASP A 33 -5.29 -1.15 -3.27
N ILE A 34 -4.47 -0.10 -3.44
CA ILE A 34 -4.89 1.13 -4.13
C ILE A 34 -5.21 0.83 -5.60
N LEU A 35 -4.34 0.08 -6.28
CA LEU A 35 -4.53 -0.29 -7.69
C LEU A 35 -5.77 -1.12 -7.94
N ASN A 36 -6.21 -1.89 -6.95
CA ASN A 36 -7.44 -2.66 -7.03
C ASN A 36 -8.67 -1.78 -7.31
N ILE A 37 -8.62 -0.52 -6.88
CA ILE A 37 -9.71 0.46 -7.04
C ILE A 37 -9.31 1.70 -7.85
N ALA A 38 -8.02 1.90 -8.14
CA ALA A 38 -7.52 3.01 -8.95
C ALA A 38 -7.69 2.70 -10.45
N GLY A 39 -8.20 3.67 -11.19
CA GLY A 39 -8.41 3.57 -12.63
C GLY A 39 -9.87 3.39 -13.03
N ASP A 40 -10.09 3.22 -14.34
CA ASP A 40 -11.43 3.19 -14.93
C ASP A 40 -12.06 1.80 -14.79
N PRO A 41 -13.16 1.65 -14.02
CA PRO A 41 -13.84 0.37 -13.85
C PRO A 41 -14.31 -0.22 -15.19
N GLU A 42 -14.57 0.61 -16.21
CA GLU A 42 -14.99 0.16 -17.53
C GLU A 42 -13.84 -0.49 -18.32
N LYS A 43 -12.58 -0.15 -18.00
CA LYS A 43 -11.39 -0.76 -18.60
C LYS A 43 -10.93 -2.02 -17.88
N TYR A 44 -11.03 -2.04 -16.55
CA TYR A 44 -10.61 -3.16 -15.71
C TYR A 44 -11.66 -4.28 -15.58
N GLY A 45 -12.91 -4.01 -15.97
CA GLY A 45 -13.95 -5.03 -16.05
C GLY A 45 -14.29 -5.64 -14.69
N LYS A 46 -14.42 -6.98 -14.63
CA LYS A 46 -14.90 -7.69 -13.43
C LYS A 46 -13.87 -7.78 -12.29
N GLU A 47 -12.63 -7.35 -12.52
CA GLU A 47 -11.53 -7.44 -11.54
C GLU A 47 -11.40 -6.15 -10.70
N TRP A 48 -12.00 -5.04 -11.13
CA TRP A 48 -11.98 -3.78 -10.40
C TRP A 48 -12.78 -3.89 -9.08
N GLY A 49 -12.16 -3.48 -7.98
CA GLY A 49 -12.72 -3.63 -6.64
C GLY A 49 -12.84 -5.07 -6.17
N GLY A 50 -11.97 -5.96 -6.68
CA GLY A 50 -11.85 -7.34 -6.21
C GLY A 50 -11.68 -7.45 -4.70
N ASP A 51 -10.93 -6.55 -4.05
CA ASP A 51 -10.74 -6.54 -2.61
C ASP A 51 -12.04 -6.27 -1.85
N ILE A 52 -12.90 -5.42 -2.40
CA ILE A 52 -14.25 -5.15 -1.86
C ILE A 52 -15.13 -6.39 -2.03
N THR A 53 -15.04 -7.06 -3.18
CA THR A 53 -15.75 -8.34 -3.44
C THR A 53 -15.31 -9.43 -2.46
N GLU A 54 -14.02 -9.48 -2.12
CA GLU A 54 -13.46 -10.41 -1.13
C GLU A 54 -13.76 -9.99 0.32
N GLY A 55 -14.32 -8.80 0.54
CA GLY A 55 -14.61 -8.26 1.88
C GLY A 55 -13.37 -7.87 2.66
N LYS A 56 -12.23 -7.64 1.99
CA LYS A 56 -10.95 -7.32 2.65
C LYS A 56 -11.05 -6.02 3.41
N ARG A 57 -10.41 -6.00 4.59
CA ARG A 57 -10.26 -4.81 5.42
C ARG A 57 -8.89 -4.18 5.17
N THR A 58 -8.70 -3.69 3.95
CA THR A 58 -7.48 -3.00 3.53
C THR A 58 -7.24 -1.75 4.37
N LEU A 59 -6.04 -1.15 4.25
CA LEU A 59 -5.70 0.06 4.99
C LEU A 59 -6.70 1.21 4.76
N MET A 60 -7.19 1.35 3.53
CA MET A 60 -8.18 2.35 3.15
C MET A 60 -9.49 2.14 3.90
N VAL A 61 -9.99 0.90 3.96
CA VAL A 61 -11.20 0.55 4.72
C VAL A 61 -11.01 0.86 6.20
N ILE A 62 -9.91 0.41 6.81
CA ILE A 62 -9.62 0.65 8.23
C ILE A 62 -9.60 2.15 8.54
N TYR A 63 -8.95 2.95 7.69
CA TYR A 63 -8.89 4.40 7.84
C TYR A 63 -10.28 5.03 7.73
N THR A 64 -11.06 4.65 6.71
CA THR A 64 -12.43 5.14 6.54
C THR A 64 -13.30 4.81 7.75
N LEU A 65 -13.25 3.58 8.27
CA LEU A 65 -14.05 3.18 9.44
C LEU A 65 -13.72 4.01 10.70
N ARG A 66 -12.50 4.55 10.82
CA ARG A 66 -12.09 5.40 11.94
C ARG A 66 -12.53 6.86 11.79
N LYS A 67 -12.80 7.33 10.58
CA LYS A 67 -13.06 8.74 10.26
C LYS A 67 -14.50 9.00 9.82
N ALA A 68 -15.17 7.98 9.31
CA ALA A 68 -16.49 8.10 8.73
C ALA A 68 -17.58 8.40 9.76
N SER A 69 -18.65 9.03 9.28
CA SER A 69 -19.92 9.07 10.00
C SER A 69 -20.42 7.64 10.30
N GLU A 70 -21.26 7.48 11.30
CA GLU A 70 -21.83 6.17 11.64
C GLU A 70 -22.58 5.53 10.46
N ALA A 71 -23.36 6.33 9.73
CA ALA A 71 -24.10 5.88 8.55
C ALA A 71 -23.17 5.38 7.44
N ASP A 72 -22.11 6.13 7.09
CA ASP A 72 -21.16 5.70 6.06
C ASP A 72 -20.33 4.48 6.54
N ARG A 73 -19.99 4.42 7.83
CA ARG A 73 -19.30 3.27 8.44
C ARG A 73 -20.13 2.01 8.29
N GLU A 74 -21.39 2.04 8.71
CA GLU A 74 -22.30 0.90 8.60
C GLU A 74 -22.52 0.51 7.14
N ARG A 75 -22.69 1.49 6.25
CA ARG A 75 -22.91 1.22 4.83
C ARG A 75 -21.70 0.55 4.18
N LEU A 76 -20.49 1.02 4.46
CA LEU A 76 -19.26 0.41 3.95
C LEU A 76 -19.12 -1.04 4.45
N LEU A 77 -19.37 -1.29 5.74
CA LEU A 77 -19.34 -2.63 6.32
C LEU A 77 -20.35 -3.56 5.64
N GLN A 78 -21.60 -3.11 5.46
CA GLN A 78 -22.63 -3.87 4.78
C GLN A 78 -22.21 -4.28 3.37
N ILE A 79 -21.64 -3.37 2.58
CA ILE A 79 -21.20 -3.68 1.21
C ILE A 79 -20.08 -4.74 1.23
N LEU A 80 -19.11 -4.61 2.14
CA LEU A 80 -18.00 -5.56 2.26
C LEU A 80 -18.50 -6.96 2.65
N ASP A 81 -19.43 -7.04 3.61
CA ASP A 81 -19.95 -8.30 4.12
C ASP A 81 -20.89 -9.02 3.12
N MET A 82 -21.36 -8.32 2.07
CA MET A 82 -22.16 -8.92 0.99
C MET A 82 -21.35 -9.76 0.02
N HIS A 83 -20.02 -9.62 -0.02
CA HIS A 83 -19.17 -10.22 -1.05
C HIS A 83 -19.69 -10.00 -2.49
N THR A 84 -20.22 -8.79 -2.72
CA THR A 84 -20.96 -8.47 -3.94
C THR A 84 -20.04 -8.30 -5.15
N ARG A 85 -20.56 -8.67 -6.32
CA ARG A 85 -19.97 -8.36 -7.64
C ARG A 85 -20.73 -7.27 -8.38
N ASP A 86 -21.70 -6.64 -7.73
CA ASP A 86 -22.43 -5.51 -8.31
C ASP A 86 -21.54 -4.28 -8.35
N LEU A 87 -21.16 -3.87 -9.56
CA LEU A 87 -20.30 -2.72 -9.80
C LEU A 87 -20.86 -1.42 -9.19
N LYS A 88 -22.18 -1.27 -9.05
CA LYS A 88 -22.77 -0.09 -8.41
C LYS A 88 -22.45 -0.05 -6.91
N LEU A 89 -22.53 -1.18 -6.23
CA LEU A 89 -22.22 -1.28 -4.80
C LEU A 89 -20.71 -1.13 -4.57
N ILE A 90 -19.87 -1.69 -5.45
CA ILE A 90 -18.42 -1.52 -5.37
C ILE A 90 -18.06 -0.04 -5.57
N LYS A 91 -18.63 0.63 -6.57
CA LYS A 91 -18.45 2.08 -6.79
C LYS A 91 -18.92 2.91 -5.58
N GLU A 92 -20.01 2.50 -4.92
CA GLU A 92 -20.48 3.15 -3.70
C GLU A 92 -19.46 3.03 -2.56
N ALA A 93 -18.91 1.84 -2.31
CA ALA A 93 -17.88 1.64 -1.30
C ALA A 93 -16.61 2.45 -1.60
N VAL A 94 -16.17 2.49 -2.86
CA VAL A 94 -15.04 3.33 -3.29
C VAL A 94 -15.35 4.81 -3.07
N GLY A 95 -16.53 5.29 -3.46
CA GLY A 95 -16.93 6.67 -3.25
C GLY A 95 -17.02 7.07 -1.77
N ILE A 96 -17.39 6.13 -0.88
CA ILE A 96 -17.29 6.34 0.57
C ILE A 96 -15.82 6.50 0.98
N MET A 97 -14.93 5.62 0.54
CA MET A 97 -13.49 5.71 0.87
C MET A 97 -12.85 7.01 0.36
N GLU A 98 -13.18 7.42 -0.87
CA GLU A 98 -12.71 8.67 -1.49
C GLU A 98 -13.18 9.90 -0.72
N ARG A 99 -14.46 9.94 -0.31
CA ARG A 99 -15.04 11.06 0.46
C ARG A 99 -14.25 11.36 1.74
N TYR A 100 -13.69 10.34 2.38
CA TYR A 100 -12.90 10.49 3.60
C TYR A 100 -11.39 10.61 3.35
N GLY A 101 -10.95 10.62 2.08
CA GLY A 101 -9.54 10.77 1.71
C GLY A 101 -8.70 9.52 1.99
N ALA A 102 -9.29 8.33 1.94
CA ALA A 102 -8.62 7.09 2.31
C ALA A 102 -7.50 6.69 1.33
N ILE A 103 -7.67 6.99 0.04
CA ILE A 103 -6.68 6.69 -0.99
C ILE A 103 -5.41 7.52 -0.76
N ASP A 104 -5.55 8.83 -0.57
CA ASP A 104 -4.41 9.71 -0.32
C ASP A 104 -3.74 9.39 1.01
N TYR A 105 -4.51 9.02 2.03
CA TYR A 105 -3.96 8.51 3.28
C TYR A 105 -3.11 7.23 3.07
N ALA A 106 -3.59 6.26 2.30
CA ALA A 106 -2.87 5.03 2.03
C ALA A 106 -1.57 5.30 1.24
N ARG A 107 -1.61 6.16 0.22
CA ARG A 107 -0.42 6.62 -0.52
C ARG A 107 0.62 7.25 0.41
N GLU A 108 0.16 8.13 1.28
CA GLU A 108 1.02 8.82 2.25
C GLU A 108 1.68 7.86 3.24
N VAL A 109 0.95 6.83 3.69
CA VAL A 109 1.49 5.80 4.58
C VAL A 109 2.56 4.97 3.86
N ALA A 110 2.29 4.51 2.64
CA ALA A 110 3.26 3.76 1.83
C ALA A 110 4.54 4.57 1.60
N ARG A 111 4.39 5.85 1.23
CA ARG A 111 5.50 6.77 1.03
C ARG A 111 6.37 6.92 2.28
N LYS A 112 5.75 7.23 3.42
CA LYS A 112 6.46 7.42 4.69
C LYS A 112 7.23 6.16 5.11
N LEU A 113 6.62 4.99 4.99
CA LEU A 113 7.28 3.72 5.34
C LEU A 113 8.59 3.53 4.58
N VAL A 114 8.56 3.77 3.26
CA VAL A 114 9.75 3.59 2.41
C VAL A 114 10.78 4.70 2.65
N GLU A 115 10.36 5.95 2.78
CA GLU A 115 11.27 7.08 3.06
C GLU A 115 12.00 6.91 4.39
N GLU A 116 11.26 6.58 5.46
CA GLU A 116 11.81 6.35 6.79
C GLU A 116 12.80 5.18 6.76
N ALA A 117 12.41 4.04 6.18
CA ALA A 117 13.27 2.87 6.15
C ALA A 117 14.49 3.03 5.22
N TRP A 118 14.37 3.80 4.12
CA TRP A 118 15.52 4.16 3.28
C TRP A 118 16.52 5.02 4.05
N SER A 119 16.03 5.99 4.84
CA SER A 119 16.91 6.87 5.63
C SER A 119 17.79 6.10 6.63
N GLU A 120 17.30 4.98 7.16
CA GLU A 120 18.08 4.08 8.03
C GLU A 120 19.23 3.37 7.30
N VAL A 121 19.05 3.07 6.01
CA VAL A 121 20.02 2.33 5.18
C VAL A 121 21.02 3.27 4.52
N ASP A 122 20.56 4.44 4.06
CA ASP A 122 21.35 5.38 3.26
C ASP A 122 22.64 5.83 3.97
N GLY A 123 22.57 6.01 5.29
CA GLY A 123 23.69 6.53 6.09
C GLY A 123 24.90 5.61 6.17
N TRP A 124 24.73 4.29 6.05
CA TRP A 124 25.82 3.32 6.20
C TRP A 124 26.09 2.49 4.95
N LEU A 125 25.14 2.42 4.02
CA LEU A 125 25.36 1.74 2.75
C LEU A 125 26.33 2.55 1.89
N ARG A 126 27.48 1.95 1.57
CA ARG A 126 28.53 2.59 0.78
C ARG A 126 28.03 2.97 -0.62
N PRO A 127 28.42 4.15 -1.16
CA PRO A 127 28.11 4.53 -2.52
C PRO A 127 28.52 3.43 -3.51
N SER A 128 27.57 2.99 -4.33
CA SER A 128 27.74 1.95 -5.34
C SER A 128 26.58 1.97 -6.32
N GLU A 129 26.76 1.38 -7.49
CA GLU A 129 25.67 1.17 -8.45
C GLU A 129 24.49 0.41 -7.81
N ALA A 130 24.78 -0.61 -7.00
CA ALA A 130 23.76 -1.37 -6.28
C ALA A 130 22.95 -0.50 -5.30
N LYS A 131 23.59 0.47 -4.63
CA LYS A 131 22.90 1.42 -3.76
C LYS A 131 21.95 2.32 -4.56
N GLU A 132 22.37 2.82 -5.70
CA GLU A 132 21.50 3.65 -6.55
C GLU A 132 20.32 2.85 -7.09
N VAL A 133 20.51 1.59 -7.49
CA VAL A 133 19.40 0.71 -7.91
C VAL A 133 18.40 0.49 -6.78
N LEU A 134 18.86 0.27 -5.54
CA LEU A 134 17.95 0.14 -4.38
C LEU A 134 17.19 1.44 -4.09
N ARG A 135 17.84 2.60 -4.29
CA ARG A 135 17.21 3.91 -4.14
C ARG A 135 16.14 4.14 -5.20
N GLU A 136 16.43 3.79 -6.45
CA GLU A 136 15.48 3.88 -7.55
C GLU A 136 14.30 2.94 -7.33
N LEU A 137 14.54 1.71 -6.86
CA LEU A 137 13.46 0.79 -6.47
C LEU A 137 12.57 1.41 -5.38
N ALA A 138 13.16 2.00 -4.34
CA ALA A 138 12.42 2.66 -3.27
C ALA A 138 11.55 3.81 -3.83
N ARG A 139 12.10 4.66 -4.69
CA ARG A 139 11.36 5.77 -5.32
C ARG A 139 10.27 5.28 -6.25
N PHE A 140 10.55 4.29 -7.08
CA PHE A 140 9.59 3.71 -8.03
C PHE A 140 8.32 3.21 -7.33
N LEU A 141 8.46 2.66 -6.13
CA LEU A 141 7.34 2.18 -5.33
C LEU A 141 6.47 3.32 -4.76
N ILE A 142 7.03 4.53 -4.64
CA ILE A 142 6.38 5.71 -4.09
C ILE A 142 5.72 6.56 -5.20
N GLU A 143 6.43 6.76 -6.31
CA GLU A 143 6.12 7.76 -7.34
C GLU A 143 5.17 7.25 -8.43
N ARG A 144 4.61 6.05 -8.29
CA ARG A 144 3.79 5.44 -9.32
C ARG A 144 2.43 6.15 -9.44
N GLU A 145 2.39 7.20 -10.27
CA GLU A 145 1.15 7.81 -10.77
C GLU A 145 0.52 6.90 -11.84
N PHE A 146 -0.80 6.72 -11.79
CA PHE A 146 -1.59 5.91 -12.73
C PHE A 146 -2.68 6.75 -13.39
#